data_AF-A0A4Q8UQR0-F1
#
_entry.id   AF-A0A4Q8UQR0-F1
#
_cell.length_a   1.000
_cell.length_b   1.000
_cell.length_c   1.000
_cell.angle_alpha   90.00
_cell.angle_beta   90.00
_cell.angle_gamma   90.00
#
_symmetry.space_group_name_H-M   'P 1'
#
loop_
_entity.id
_entity.type
_entity.pdbx_description
1 polymer ?
#
loop_
_entity_poly.entity_id
_entity_poly.type
_entity_poly.pdbx_seq_one_letter_code
_entity_poly.pdbx_strand_id
1 'polypeptide(L)'
;MTPVKSGSRRRGRRPLPRESDTGPGRDLKAGAGHDTGQDHPAHDWSDIAVGSTVSVTPQAGPPYLGRVDAKTPDSGIVWVVSLEGSGRQMIGNRDGVSLLPAAGLPA
;
A
#
# COMPACT_ATOMS: atom_id res chain seq x y z
N MET A 1 15.50 45.28 40.56
CA MET A 1 15.97 46.37 39.67
C MET A 1 16.82 45.78 38.55
N THR A 2 16.33 45.84 37.31
CA THR A 2 17.05 46.17 36.05
C THR A 2 16.09 45.91 34.85
N PRO A 3 16.12 46.76 33.80
CA PRO A 3 15.17 46.72 32.69
C PRO A 3 15.74 45.97 31.48
N VAL A 4 14.89 45.43 30.60
CA VAL A 4 15.30 45.14 29.21
C VAL A 4 14.25 45.60 28.21
N LYS A 5 14.81 46.25 27.20
CA LYS A 5 14.23 47.17 26.22
C LYS A 5 14.41 46.53 24.83
N SER A 6 13.50 46.85 23.92
CA SER A 6 13.70 46.99 22.46
C SER A 6 14.35 45.86 21.64
N GLY A 7 13.53 45.24 20.80
CA GLY A 7 13.58 45.37 19.33
C GLY A 7 14.66 44.62 18.55
N SER A 8 14.28 43.96 17.45
CA SER A 8 14.81 44.22 16.09
C SER A 8 14.30 43.19 15.08
N ARG A 9 13.71 43.70 13.99
CA ARG A 9 13.37 42.96 12.76
C ARG A 9 14.66 42.45 12.12
N ARG A 10 14.77 41.14 11.84
CA ARG A 10 15.76 40.63 10.88
C ARG A 10 15.13 39.71 9.86
N ARG A 11 15.22 40.19 8.62
CA ARG A 11 14.82 39.58 7.35
C ARG A 11 15.50 38.22 7.21
N GLY A 12 14.70 37.17 7.06
CA GLY A 12 15.17 35.84 6.67
C GLY A 12 15.85 35.92 5.30
N ARG A 13 17.02 35.29 5.22
CA ARG A 13 17.99 35.36 4.13
C ARG A 13 17.43 34.76 2.84
N ARG A 14 17.63 35.49 1.74
CA ARG A 14 17.50 35.06 0.35
C ARG A 14 18.67 34.12 0.02
N PRO A 15 18.46 32.87 -0.41
CA PRO A 15 19.54 32.05 -0.96
C PRO A 15 19.97 32.59 -2.34
N LEU A 16 21.27 32.73 -2.55
CA LEU A 16 21.87 33.01 -3.85
C LEU A 16 21.71 31.78 -4.77
N PRO A 17 21.52 31.97 -6.09
CA PRO A 17 21.48 30.87 -7.05
C PRO A 17 22.88 30.28 -7.20
N ARG A 18 22.98 28.97 -6.99
CA ARG A 18 24.19 28.20 -7.25
C ARG A 18 24.30 28.00 -8.75
N GLU A 19 25.24 28.71 -9.36
CA GLU A 19 25.69 28.44 -10.71
C GLU A 19 26.27 27.02 -10.71
N SER A 20 25.63 26.13 -11.46
CA SER A 20 26.15 24.80 -11.77
C SER A 20 26.13 24.70 -13.28
N ASP A 21 27.29 25.01 -13.83
CA ASP A 21 27.75 24.65 -15.15
C ASP A 21 27.58 23.13 -15.32
N THR A 22 26.61 22.71 -16.12
CA THR A 22 26.49 21.34 -16.63
C THR A 22 25.79 21.43 -17.97
N GLY A 23 26.52 21.09 -19.03
CA GLY A 23 26.13 21.26 -20.44
C GLY A 23 24.86 20.52 -20.86
N PRO A 24 24.42 20.70 -22.12
CA PRO A 24 23.20 20.08 -22.64
C PRO A 24 23.49 18.62 -23.02
N GLY A 25 23.61 17.77 -22.01
CA GLY A 25 23.45 16.32 -22.15
C GLY A 25 21.97 15.97 -21.97
N ARG A 26 21.16 16.29 -22.98
CA ARG A 26 19.93 15.52 -23.26
C ARG A 26 20.36 14.05 -23.26
N ASP A 27 19.74 13.24 -22.41
CA ASP A 27 19.63 11.77 -22.45
C ASP A 27 19.46 11.14 -21.04
N LEU A 28 18.83 11.84 -20.09
CA LEU A 28 18.24 11.15 -18.93
C LEU A 28 16.85 10.67 -19.32
N LYS A 29 16.84 9.51 -19.97
CA LYS A 29 15.67 8.65 -20.13
C LYS A 29 15.08 8.43 -18.74
N ALA A 30 13.98 9.14 -18.46
CA ALA A 30 13.05 8.74 -17.41
C ALA A 30 12.58 7.32 -17.73
N GLY A 31 13.17 6.30 -17.09
CA GLY A 31 12.43 5.09 -16.77
C GLY A 31 11.54 5.48 -15.58
N ALA A 32 10.28 5.88 -15.73
CA ALA A 32 9.19 5.17 -16.40
C ALA A 32 9.22 3.68 -16.03
N GLY A 33 8.45 3.34 -14.98
CA GLY A 33 8.11 1.95 -14.65
C GLY A 33 8.50 1.48 -13.26
N HIS A 34 8.25 2.27 -12.20
CA HIS A 34 7.96 1.63 -10.91
C HIS A 34 6.53 1.10 -11.00
N ASP A 35 6.31 -0.10 -10.47
CA ASP A 35 5.02 -0.80 -10.41
C ASP A 35 4.60 -1.55 -11.69
N THR A 36 5.40 -2.55 -12.08
CA THR A 36 4.82 -3.72 -12.73
C THR A 36 4.01 -4.47 -11.68
N GLY A 37 2.81 -3.97 -11.39
CA GLY A 37 1.72 -4.85 -11.02
C GLY A 37 1.62 -5.85 -12.17
N GLN A 38 2.15 -7.04 -11.98
CA GLN A 38 1.85 -8.14 -12.89
C GLN A 38 0.34 -8.23 -12.86
N ASP A 39 -0.31 -7.90 -13.98
CA ASP A 39 -1.76 -8.03 -14.14
C ASP A 39 -2.08 -9.53 -14.10
N HIS A 40 -2.21 -10.07 -12.88
CA HIS A 40 -2.67 -11.43 -12.72
C HIS A 40 -4.14 -11.47 -13.15
N PRO A 41 -4.60 -12.60 -13.73
CA PRO A 41 -6.01 -12.75 -14.03
C PRO A 41 -6.85 -12.52 -12.77
N ALA A 42 -7.98 -11.83 -12.94
CA ALA A 42 -8.89 -11.58 -11.84
C ALA A 42 -9.46 -12.90 -11.31
N HIS A 43 -9.32 -13.12 -10.01
CA HIS A 43 -9.99 -14.23 -9.33
C HIS A 43 -11.43 -13.84 -9.00
N ASP A 44 -12.35 -14.80 -9.14
CA ASP A 44 -13.72 -14.62 -8.70
C ASP A 44 -13.85 -14.96 -7.22
N TRP A 45 -14.25 -13.96 -6.43
CA TRP A 45 -14.49 -14.07 -5.00
C TRP A 45 -15.93 -13.75 -4.63
N SER A 46 -16.86 -13.83 -5.58
CA SER A 46 -18.27 -13.52 -5.38
C SER A 46 -18.90 -14.39 -4.29
N ASP A 47 -18.54 -15.67 -4.25
CA ASP A 47 -19.05 -16.66 -3.30
C ASP A 47 -18.38 -16.59 -1.90
N ILE A 48 -17.34 -15.77 -1.74
CA ILE A 48 -16.70 -15.56 -0.44
C ILE A 48 -17.50 -14.51 0.34
N ALA A 49 -18.07 -14.95 1.47
CA ALA A 49 -18.85 -14.09 2.35
C ALA A 49 -17.97 -13.34 3.35
N VAL A 50 -18.43 -12.14 3.73
CA VAL A 50 -17.89 -11.43 4.90
C VAL A 50 -18.15 -12.26 6.16
N GLY A 51 -17.15 -12.37 7.02
CA GLY A 51 -17.16 -13.20 8.22
C GLY A 51 -16.60 -14.61 8.00
N SER A 52 -16.48 -15.09 6.76
CA SER A 52 -15.93 -16.42 6.49
C SER A 52 -14.44 -16.53 6.79
N THR A 53 -14.03 -17.68 7.30
CA THR A 53 -12.62 -18.06 7.39
C THR A 53 -12.13 -18.58 6.04
N VAL A 54 -11.03 -18.03 5.55
CA VAL A 54 -10.41 -18.36 4.27
C VAL A 54 -8.95 -18.75 4.46
N SER A 55 -8.47 -19.66 3.62
CA SER A 55 -7.05 -19.86 3.39
C SER A 55 -6.58 -18.85 2.34
N VAL A 56 -5.63 -18.01 2.71
CA VAL A 56 -5.01 -17.02 1.84
C VAL A 56 -3.68 -17.55 1.36
N THR A 57 -3.53 -17.73 0.06
CA THR A 57 -2.26 -18.09 -0.57
C THR A 57 -1.71 -16.86 -1.29
N PRO A 58 -0.77 -16.10 -0.67
CA PRO A 58 -0.16 -14.94 -1.32
C PRO A 58 0.74 -15.38 -2.50
N GLN A 59 1.05 -14.45 -3.41
CA GLN A 59 1.98 -14.72 -4.52
C GLN A 59 3.38 -15.15 -4.00
N ALA A 60 3.80 -14.57 -2.87
CA ALA A 60 5.05 -14.89 -2.22
C ALA A 60 4.82 -15.18 -0.73
N GLY A 61 5.40 -16.29 -0.27
CA GLY A 61 5.32 -16.72 1.13
C GLY A 61 4.36 -17.90 1.36
N PRO A 62 4.28 -18.37 2.60
CA PRO A 62 3.41 -19.47 2.96
C PRO A 62 1.93 -19.03 2.97
N PRO A 63 1.00 -19.95 2.70
CA PRO A 63 -0.41 -19.72 2.95
C PRO A 63 -0.68 -19.47 4.44
N TYR A 64 -1.70 -18.68 4.75
CA TYR A 64 -2.14 -18.42 6.12
C TYR A 64 -3.66 -18.39 6.22
N LEU A 65 -4.20 -18.59 7.42
CA LEU A 65 -5.64 -18.47 7.67
C LEU A 65 -6.02 -17.04 8.04
N GLY A 66 -7.12 -16.56 7.45
CA GLY A 66 -7.67 -15.24 7.73
C GLY A 66 -9.18 -15.24 7.76
N ARG A 67 -9.76 -14.22 8.38
CA ARG A 67 -11.21 -13.95 8.34
C ARG A 67 -11.49 -12.77 7.42
N VAL A 68 -12.45 -12.92 6.53
CA VAL A 68 -12.90 -11.82 5.68
C VAL A 68 -13.66 -10.83 6.55
N ASP A 69 -13.15 -9.61 6.66
CA ASP A 69 -13.73 -8.54 7.48
C ASP A 69 -14.62 -7.60 6.65
N ALA A 70 -14.24 -7.33 5.40
CA ALA A 70 -15.04 -6.54 4.46
C ALA A 70 -14.72 -6.92 3.01
N LYS A 71 -15.62 -6.57 2.08
CA LYS A 71 -15.45 -6.76 0.63
C LYS A 71 -16.12 -5.62 -0.13
N THR A 72 -15.57 -5.21 -1.27
CA THR A 72 -16.25 -4.30 -2.20
C THR A 72 -17.47 -4.97 -2.85
N PRO A 73 -18.49 -4.22 -3.31
CA PRO A 73 -19.67 -4.82 -3.94
C PRO A 73 -19.38 -5.71 -5.15
N ASP A 74 -18.32 -5.39 -5.90
CA ASP A 74 -17.85 -6.14 -7.07
C ASP A 74 -16.90 -7.29 -6.71
N SER A 75 -16.60 -7.50 -5.43
CA SER A 75 -15.61 -8.48 -4.95
C SER A 75 -14.19 -8.26 -5.46
N GLY A 76 -13.89 -7.11 -6.07
CA GLY A 76 -12.55 -6.79 -6.59
C GLY A 76 -11.50 -6.59 -5.50
N ILE A 77 -11.93 -6.16 -4.30
CA ILE A 77 -11.06 -5.97 -3.14
C ILE A 77 -11.72 -6.61 -1.91
N VAL A 78 -10.93 -7.34 -1.14
CA VAL A 78 -11.31 -7.87 0.18
C VAL A 78 -10.36 -7.34 1.26
N TRP A 79 -10.89 -7.19 2.47
CA TRP A 79 -10.09 -6.99 3.66
C TRP A 79 -10.10 -8.28 4.47
N VAL A 80 -8.92 -8.82 4.74
CA VAL A 80 -8.74 -10.07 5.49
C VAL A 80 -7.97 -9.76 6.77
N VAL A 81 -8.49 -10.20 7.91
CA VAL A 81 -7.78 -10.16 9.19
C VAL A 81 -7.10 -11.51 9.38
N SER A 82 -5.76 -11.50 9.45
CA SER A 82 -4.97 -12.70 9.71
C SER A 82 -5.30 -13.27 11.10
N LEU A 83 -5.54 -14.58 11.18
CA LEU A 83 -5.73 -15.28 12.46
C LEU A 83 -4.40 -15.50 13.22
N GLU A 84 -3.27 -15.30 12.55
CA GLU A 84 -1.93 -15.42 13.12
C GLU A 84 -1.45 -14.10 13.77
N GLY A 85 -2.26 -13.04 13.71
CA GLY A 85 -1.97 -11.77 14.37
C GLY A 85 -1.22 -10.75 13.51
N SER A 86 -1.00 -11.02 12.22
CA SER A 86 -0.39 -10.09 11.26
C SER A 86 -1.24 -8.85 10.95
N GLY A 87 -2.46 -8.78 11.50
CA GLY A 87 -3.38 -7.66 11.34
C GLY A 87 -4.31 -7.78 10.13
N ARG A 88 -4.88 -6.64 9.73
CA ARG A 88 -5.83 -6.53 8.60
C ARG A 88 -5.08 -6.15 7.33
N GLN A 89 -5.28 -6.92 6.27
CA GLN A 89 -4.69 -6.70 4.95
C GLN A 89 -5.77 -6.44 3.92
N MET A 90 -5.49 -5.51 3.00
CA MET A 90 -6.32 -5.25 1.82
C MET A 90 -5.73 -6.05 0.65
N ILE A 91 -6.56 -6.84 -0.04
CA ILE A 91 -6.13 -7.73 -1.11
C ILE A 91 -7.04 -7.51 -2.32
N GLY A 92 -6.43 -7.21 -3.47
CA GLY A 92 -7.09 -7.13 -4.77
C GLY A 92 -7.14 -8.47 -5.48
N ASN A 93 -8.20 -8.73 -6.25
CA ASN A 93 -8.39 -9.98 -6.98
C ASN A 93 -7.42 -10.22 -8.14
N ARG A 94 -6.61 -9.21 -8.47
CA ARG A 94 -5.52 -9.26 -9.44
C ARG A 94 -4.13 -9.22 -8.80
N ASP A 95 -4.03 -9.35 -7.48
CA ASP A 95 -2.74 -9.35 -6.78
C ASP A 95 -2.04 -10.71 -6.84
N GLY A 96 -2.56 -11.66 -7.63
CA GLY A 96 -2.04 -13.03 -7.70
C GLY A 96 -2.30 -13.86 -6.44
N VAL A 97 -3.20 -13.39 -5.56
CA VAL A 97 -3.58 -14.06 -4.33
C VAL A 97 -4.75 -15.00 -4.60
N SER A 98 -4.67 -16.23 -4.10
CA SER A 98 -5.80 -17.17 -4.09
C SER A 98 -6.48 -17.16 -2.73
N LEU A 99 -7.81 -17.08 -2.73
CA LEU A 99 -8.64 -17.20 -1.53
C LEU A 99 -9.54 -18.43 -1.69
N LEU A 100 -9.45 -19.35 -0.73
CA LEU A 100 -10.30 -20.53 -0.70
C LEU A 100 -11.03 -20.59 0.64
N PRO A 101 -12.33 -20.92 0.68
CA PRO A 101 -13.02 -21.21 1.93
C PRO A 101 -12.26 -22.29 2.71
N ALA A 102 -11.98 -22.02 3.99
CA ALA A 102 -11.41 -23.05 4.86
C ALA A 102 -12.51 -24.08 5.16
N ALA A 103 -12.52 -25.19 4.41
CA ALA A 103 -13.52 -26.23 4.58
C ALA A 103 -13.52 -26.75 6.03
N GLY A 104 -14.65 -26.64 6.72
CA GLY A 104 -14.88 -27.27 8.03
C GLY A 104 -14.83 -26.37 9.27
N LEU A 105 -14.71 -25.05 9.14
CA LEU A 105 -14.83 -24.12 10.28
C LEU A 105 -16.12 -23.31 10.19
N PRO A 106 -17.04 -23.38 11.19
CA PRO A 106 -18.23 -22.54 11.20
C PRO A 106 -17.83 -21.05 11.28
N ALA A 107 -18.62 -20.22 10.58
CA ALA A 107 -18.44 -18.76 10.43
C ALA A 107 -18.64 -17.96 11.73
#